data_AF-A0A8B3NV84-F1
#
_entry.id   AF-A0A8B3NV84-F1
#
_cell.length_a   1.000
_cell.length_b   1.000
_cell.length_c   1.000
_cell.angle_alpha   90.00
_cell.angle_beta   90.00
_cell.angle_gamma   90.00
#
_symmetry.space_group_name_H-M   'P 1'
#
loop_
_entity.id
_entity.type
_entity.pdbx_description
1 polymer ?
#
loop_
_entity_poly.entity_id
_entity_poly.type
_entity_poly.pdbx_seq_one_letter_code
_entity_poly.pdbx_strand_id
1 'polypeptide(L)'
;MTINRRDLLGFGAAALGAATLGLPKAAKAADELTIAYNVNLPSWDPTTGPSAVNPTIQGLYQSVFDQFIPQKPDLSFTPGLLTEWGWNDDRSKVTMTVRDGVKWHDGSPFTAEDVVWSLQRAGDEKTGNPIQFVWKNVNNFKIDGNKITADVVQFDPVYFKWMSFLTGYIMPKAYYEKVGAEGFEKAPIGTGPYMVDKFERNAFLRLKANPNYWGAKPAFENVTIKFVTDAASRVAEVESGSSQVTLEIPYEEYDRLIAKDGLAGSIKNVSDIGMIFFNDIEAMLDKNVRQAAVMAVDKE
;
A
#
# COMPACT_ATOMS: atom_id res chain seq x y z
N MET A 1 10.34 49.23 -74.04
CA MET A 1 9.03 48.56 -74.17
C MET A 1 8.35 48.69 -72.82
N THR A 2 7.27 49.46 -72.77
CA THR A 2 6.56 49.91 -71.56
C THR A 2 5.69 48.81 -70.97
N ILE A 3 5.98 48.39 -69.73
CA ILE A 3 5.09 47.50 -68.97
C ILE A 3 4.05 48.38 -68.26
N ASN A 4 2.78 48.08 -68.51
CA ASN A 4 1.63 48.87 -68.09
C ASN A 4 1.08 48.38 -66.73
N ARG A 5 0.42 49.26 -65.97
CA ARG A 5 -0.07 49.02 -64.59
C ARG A 5 -1.21 47.99 -64.43
N ARG A 6 -1.41 47.07 -65.38
CA ARG A 6 -2.51 46.08 -65.38
C ARG A 6 -2.11 44.61 -65.15
N ASP A 7 -0.82 44.31 -64.99
CA ASP A 7 -0.33 42.94 -64.75
C ASP A 7 0.05 42.66 -63.28
N LEU A 8 -0.15 43.64 -62.40
CA LEU A 8 -0.01 43.50 -60.96
C LEU A 8 -1.40 43.26 -60.38
N LEU A 9 -1.84 41.99 -60.36
CA LEU A 9 -2.80 41.35 -59.44
C LEU A 9 -3.43 40.15 -60.13
N GLY A 10 -2.87 38.96 -59.91
CA GLY A 10 -3.52 37.71 -60.29
C GLY A 10 -2.64 36.50 -60.00
N PHE A 11 -3.06 35.72 -58.99
CA PHE A 11 -2.59 34.36 -58.66
C PHE A 11 -1.19 34.30 -58.00
N GLY A 12 -1.02 34.07 -56.70
CA GLY A 12 -1.91 33.39 -55.74
C GLY A 12 -1.75 31.87 -55.86
N ALA A 13 -1.14 31.26 -54.82
CA ALA A 13 -0.97 29.83 -54.53
C ALA A 13 0.33 29.15 -55.04
N ALA A 14 1.44 29.37 -54.33
CA ALA A 14 2.49 28.37 -54.16
C ALA A 14 2.39 27.82 -52.74
N ALA A 15 1.69 26.69 -52.58
CA ALA A 15 1.60 25.97 -51.32
C ALA A 15 2.95 25.28 -51.05
N LEU A 16 3.70 25.82 -50.07
CA LEU A 16 4.86 25.17 -49.49
C LEU A 16 4.43 23.90 -48.75
N GLY A 17 4.93 22.76 -49.22
CA GLY A 17 4.90 21.51 -48.47
C GLY A 17 5.72 21.64 -47.20
N ALA A 18 5.05 21.70 -46.06
CA ALA A 18 5.65 21.49 -44.76
C ALA A 18 5.51 20.02 -44.39
N ALA A 19 6.64 19.30 -44.41
CA ALA A 19 6.77 17.98 -43.81
C ALA A 19 6.46 18.10 -42.31
N THR A 20 5.28 17.64 -41.89
CA THR A 20 4.98 17.39 -40.49
C THR A 20 5.72 16.13 -40.07
N LEU A 21 7.00 16.29 -39.70
CA LEU A 21 7.70 15.31 -38.86
C LEU A 21 6.84 15.10 -37.61
N GLY A 22 6.30 13.90 -37.47
CA GLY A 22 5.52 13.49 -36.30
C GLY A 22 6.37 13.63 -35.05
N LEU A 23 6.12 14.69 -34.28
CA LEU A 23 6.55 14.76 -32.90
C LEU A 23 5.90 13.59 -32.16
N PRO A 24 6.64 12.85 -31.31
CA PRO A 24 6.02 11.84 -30.47
C PRO A 24 4.93 12.54 -29.65
N LYS A 25 3.68 12.06 -29.76
CA LYS A 25 2.64 12.43 -28.81
C LYS A 25 3.19 12.04 -27.44
N ALA A 26 3.58 13.02 -26.64
CA ALA A 26 3.71 12.81 -25.21
C ALA A 26 2.37 12.20 -24.77
N ALA A 27 2.39 10.94 -24.36
CA ALA A 27 1.22 10.27 -23.83
C ALA A 27 0.76 11.13 -22.66
N LYS A 28 -0.41 11.78 -22.79
CA LYS A 28 -1.07 12.42 -21.67
C LYS A 28 -1.21 11.32 -20.62
N ALA A 29 -0.59 11.49 -19.46
CA ALA A 29 -0.78 10.56 -18.34
C ALA A 29 -2.29 10.38 -18.18
N ALA A 30 -2.76 9.14 -18.12
CA ALA A 30 -4.17 8.90 -17.86
C ALA A 30 -4.50 9.57 -16.52
N ASP A 31 -5.54 10.40 -16.50
CA ASP A 31 -5.94 11.14 -15.30
C ASP A 31 -6.53 10.18 -14.23
N GLU A 32 -6.85 8.94 -14.62
CA GLU A 32 -7.45 7.89 -13.81
C GLU A 32 -6.81 6.51 -14.04
N LEU A 33 -6.67 5.73 -12.98
CA LEU A 33 -6.28 4.32 -13.00
C LEU A 33 -7.37 3.44 -12.38
N THR A 34 -7.83 2.43 -13.10
CA THR A 34 -8.74 1.39 -12.58
C THR A 34 -8.00 0.06 -12.38
N ILE A 35 -8.12 -0.51 -11.19
CA ILE A 35 -7.49 -1.76 -10.77
C ILE A 35 -8.57 -2.78 -10.40
N ALA A 36 -8.55 -3.96 -11.00
CA ALA A 36 -9.36 -5.11 -10.57
C ALA A 36 -8.58 -5.93 -9.52
N TYR A 37 -8.94 -5.78 -8.25
CA TYR A 37 -8.27 -6.37 -7.10
C TYR A 37 -8.93 -7.68 -6.67
N ASN A 38 -8.13 -8.66 -6.27
CA ASN A 38 -8.56 -10.05 -6.05
C ASN A 38 -9.20 -10.31 -4.67
N VAL A 39 -9.11 -9.36 -3.73
CA VAL A 39 -9.63 -9.51 -2.36
C VAL A 39 -10.39 -8.26 -1.91
N ASN A 40 -11.34 -8.46 -0.98
CA ASN A 40 -12.05 -7.36 -0.32
C ASN A 40 -11.21 -6.79 0.83
N LEU A 41 -11.45 -5.52 1.16
CA LEU A 41 -10.93 -4.89 2.39
C LEU A 41 -11.92 -5.10 3.56
N PRO A 42 -11.57 -5.88 4.60
CA PRO A 42 -12.50 -6.18 5.69
C PRO A 42 -12.77 -4.99 6.62
N SER A 43 -11.75 -4.17 6.88
CA SER A 43 -11.79 -3.02 7.80
C SER A 43 -10.64 -2.08 7.44
N TRP A 44 -10.74 -0.81 7.83
CA TRP A 44 -9.71 0.19 7.61
C TRP A 44 -8.61 0.22 8.67
N ASP A 45 -8.81 -0.35 9.85
CA ASP A 45 -7.75 -0.51 10.83
C ASP A 45 -6.78 -1.63 10.41
N PRO A 46 -5.54 -1.32 10.00
CA PRO A 46 -4.57 -2.32 9.58
C PRO A 46 -3.88 -3.05 10.74
N THR A 47 -4.18 -2.66 11.98
CA THR A 47 -3.44 -3.11 13.17
C THR A 47 -4.20 -4.16 13.99
N THR A 48 -5.48 -4.40 13.70
CA THR A 48 -6.33 -5.34 14.43
C THR A 48 -7.17 -6.25 13.51
N GLY A 49 -7.76 -7.30 14.08
CA GLY A 49 -8.70 -8.18 13.40
C GLY A 49 -8.13 -8.94 12.19
N PRO A 50 -8.98 -9.42 11.27
CA PRO A 50 -8.55 -10.13 10.06
C PRO A 50 -7.65 -9.29 9.14
N SER A 51 -7.79 -7.97 9.21
CA SER A 51 -6.99 -7.02 8.45
C SER A 51 -5.50 -7.06 8.83
N ALA A 52 -5.21 -7.24 10.11
CA ALA A 52 -3.85 -7.22 10.67
C ALA A 52 -2.94 -8.37 10.20
N VAL A 53 -3.53 -9.45 9.67
CA VAL A 53 -2.80 -10.69 9.34
C VAL A 53 -2.87 -11.03 7.86
N ASN A 54 -3.46 -10.15 7.04
CA ASN A 54 -3.63 -10.39 5.61
C ASN A 54 -2.57 -9.63 4.80
N PRO A 55 -1.58 -10.31 4.19
CA PRO A 55 -0.55 -9.66 3.37
C PRO A 55 -1.10 -9.13 2.03
N THR A 56 -2.15 -9.75 1.48
CA THR A 56 -2.70 -9.39 0.16
C THR A 56 -3.36 -8.02 0.14
N ILE A 57 -3.83 -7.51 1.28
CA ILE A 57 -4.46 -6.17 1.37
C ILE A 57 -3.49 -5.04 1.71
N GLN A 58 -2.19 -5.32 1.89
CA GLN A 58 -1.21 -4.32 2.29
C GLN A 58 -1.05 -3.20 1.26
N GLY A 59 -1.17 -3.49 -0.04
CA GLY A 59 -1.15 -2.46 -1.09
C GLY A 59 -2.30 -1.44 -0.96
N LEU A 60 -3.46 -1.86 -0.45
CA LEU A 60 -4.58 -0.96 -0.17
C LEU A 60 -4.24 0.00 0.98
N TYR A 61 -3.64 -0.53 2.04
CA TYR A 61 -3.21 0.27 3.19
C TYR A 61 -2.07 1.22 2.83
N GLN A 62 -1.03 0.76 2.15
CA GLN A 62 0.09 1.60 1.73
C GLN A 62 -0.32 2.72 0.77
N SER A 63 -1.49 2.61 0.12
CA SER A 63 -2.06 3.70 -0.67
C SER A 63 -2.58 4.85 0.20
N VAL A 64 -3.02 4.57 1.42
CA VAL A 64 -3.71 5.53 2.32
C VAL A 64 -2.86 5.89 3.55
N PHE A 65 -2.09 4.95 4.07
CA PHE A 65 -1.30 5.06 5.29
C PHE A 65 0.19 4.84 4.98
N ASP A 66 1.08 5.53 5.69
CA ASP A 66 2.49 5.17 5.70
C ASP A 66 2.79 4.26 6.92
N GLN A 67 3.74 3.35 6.74
CA GLN A 67 4.32 2.56 7.83
C GLN A 67 5.32 3.40 8.64
N PHE A 68 5.68 2.94 9.84
CA PHE A 68 6.74 3.57 10.63
C PHE A 68 8.05 3.61 9.82
N ILE A 69 8.46 2.44 9.32
CA ILE A 69 9.70 2.23 8.56
C ILE A 69 9.33 1.49 7.27
N PRO A 70 9.38 2.12 6.09
CA PRO A 70 9.16 1.41 4.84
C PRO A 70 10.29 0.46 4.48
N GLN A 71 9.99 -0.49 3.60
CA GLN A 71 10.93 -1.49 3.12
C GLN A 71 10.98 -1.49 1.58
N LYS A 72 12.18 -1.66 1.02
CA LYS A 72 12.41 -1.80 -0.41
C LYS A 72 12.17 -3.24 -0.88
N PRO A 73 12.05 -3.48 -2.21
CA PRO A 73 11.91 -4.83 -2.74
C PRO A 73 13.03 -5.81 -2.37
N ASP A 74 14.24 -5.31 -2.06
CA ASP A 74 15.38 -6.11 -1.58
C ASP A 74 15.36 -6.35 -0.06
N LEU A 75 14.26 -6.01 0.60
CA LEU A 75 14.03 -6.11 2.05
C LEU A 75 14.86 -5.14 2.90
N SER A 76 15.63 -4.23 2.29
CA SER A 76 16.33 -3.18 3.03
C SER A 76 15.36 -2.10 3.51
N PHE A 77 15.59 -1.59 4.73
CA PHE A 77 14.80 -0.49 5.25
C PHE A 77 15.16 0.83 4.59
N THR A 78 14.18 1.72 4.53
CA THR A 78 14.37 3.10 4.07
C THR A 78 13.68 4.06 5.04
N PRO A 79 14.19 5.30 5.22
CA PRO A 79 13.51 6.33 6.00
C PRO A 79 12.06 6.57 5.51
N GLY A 80 11.11 6.58 6.43
CA GLY A 80 9.69 6.88 6.20
C GLY A 80 9.19 7.91 7.21
N LEU A 81 8.13 7.60 7.94
CA LEU A 81 7.67 8.43 9.05
C LEU A 81 8.67 8.49 10.20
N LEU A 82 9.46 7.42 10.38
CA LEU A 82 10.71 7.44 11.13
C LEU A 82 11.88 7.64 10.16
N THR A 83 12.73 8.63 10.45
CA THR A 83 13.91 8.98 9.64
C THR A 83 15.19 8.33 10.14
N GLU A 84 15.28 8.13 11.45
CA GLU A 84 16.37 7.43 12.13
C GLU A 84 15.78 6.62 13.28
N TRP A 85 16.37 5.47 13.57
CA TRP A 85 15.97 4.62 14.69
C TRP A 85 17.13 3.71 15.09
N GLY A 86 17.16 3.29 16.34
CA GLY A 86 18.19 2.37 16.80
C GLY A 86 18.11 2.06 18.29
N TRP A 87 18.96 1.11 18.68
CA TRP A 87 19.20 0.78 20.09
C TRP A 87 20.43 1.53 20.58
N ASN A 88 20.49 1.82 21.87
CA ASN A 88 21.77 2.16 22.50
C ASN A 88 22.67 0.92 22.64
N ASP A 89 23.93 1.13 23.05
CA ASP A 89 24.97 0.08 23.06
C ASP A 89 24.59 -1.17 23.86
N ASP A 90 23.96 -0.99 25.03
CA ASP A 90 23.51 -2.09 25.90
C ASP A 90 22.10 -2.61 25.60
N ARG A 91 21.42 -2.01 24.61
CA ARG A 91 20.06 -2.34 24.15
C ARG A 91 18.98 -2.18 25.23
N SER A 92 19.23 -1.41 26.28
CA SER A 92 18.24 -1.06 27.29
C SER A 92 17.33 0.10 26.87
N LYS A 93 17.68 0.83 25.82
CA LYS A 93 16.91 1.96 25.29
C LYS A 93 16.81 1.94 23.77
N VAL A 94 15.72 2.50 23.27
CA VAL A 94 15.50 2.75 21.86
C VAL A 94 15.38 4.25 21.59
N THR A 95 15.88 4.69 20.44
CA THR A 95 15.69 6.04 19.92
C THR A 95 15.00 5.98 18.57
N MET A 96 14.11 6.94 18.31
CA MET A 96 13.41 7.10 17.03
C MET A 96 13.29 8.60 16.71
N THR A 97 13.63 9.00 15.49
CA THR A 97 13.48 10.39 15.01
C THR A 97 12.32 10.45 14.02
N VAL A 98 11.31 11.25 14.35
CA VAL A 98 10.08 11.42 13.58
C VAL A 98 10.30 12.44 12.45
N ARG A 99 9.71 12.17 11.28
CA ARG A 99 9.78 13.08 10.13
C ARG A 99 9.00 14.37 10.39
N ASP A 100 9.65 15.51 10.14
CA ASP A 100 9.01 16.83 10.20
C ASP A 100 8.20 17.14 8.93
N GLY A 101 7.19 17.99 9.07
CA GLY A 101 6.43 18.56 7.94
C GLY A 101 5.37 17.63 7.33
N VAL A 102 5.14 16.46 7.92
CA VAL A 102 4.07 15.54 7.49
C VAL A 102 2.71 16.04 8.01
N LYS A 103 1.67 15.82 7.21
CA LYS A 103 0.28 16.10 7.58
C LYS A 103 -0.58 14.86 7.36
N TRP A 104 -1.59 14.72 8.21
CA TRP A 104 -2.71 13.82 7.95
C TRP A 104 -3.55 14.34 6.77
N HIS A 105 -4.35 13.46 6.18
CA HIS A 105 -5.23 13.82 5.05
C HIS A 105 -6.23 14.93 5.36
N ASP A 106 -6.59 15.13 6.63
CA ASP A 106 -7.45 16.23 7.08
C ASP A 106 -6.71 17.58 7.25
N GLY A 107 -5.39 17.59 6.99
CA GLY A 107 -4.52 18.76 7.08
C GLY A 107 -3.92 19.00 8.46
N SER A 108 -4.32 18.24 9.49
CA SER A 108 -3.70 18.31 10.81
C SER A 108 -2.25 17.83 10.79
N PRO A 109 -1.37 18.35 11.67
CA PRO A 109 0.03 17.94 11.69
C PRO A 109 0.18 16.50 12.21
N PHE A 110 1.06 15.73 11.57
CA PHE A 110 1.57 14.47 12.10
C PHE A 110 2.74 14.75 13.06
N THR A 111 2.76 14.09 14.22
CA THR A 111 3.73 14.39 15.28
C THR A 111 4.22 13.12 16.01
N ALA A 112 5.24 13.29 16.87
CA ALA A 112 5.73 12.21 17.73
C ALA A 112 4.67 11.65 18.69
N GLU A 113 3.64 12.43 19.02
CA GLU A 113 2.49 11.96 19.82
C GLU A 113 1.69 10.87 19.11
N ASP A 114 1.53 10.96 17.78
CA ASP A 114 0.84 9.94 16.98
C ASP A 114 1.62 8.62 16.96
N VAL A 115 2.96 8.72 16.87
CA VAL A 115 3.87 7.57 16.89
C VAL A 115 3.79 6.85 18.24
N VAL A 116 3.96 7.58 19.34
CA VAL A 116 3.91 7.01 20.70
C VAL A 116 2.55 6.40 20.99
N TRP A 117 1.46 7.09 20.65
CA TRP A 117 0.12 6.57 20.84
C TRP A 117 -0.12 5.29 20.04
N SER A 118 0.34 5.24 18.80
CA SER A 118 0.19 4.04 17.95
C SER A 118 0.98 2.86 18.49
N LEU A 119 2.20 3.06 18.98
CA LEU A 119 3.01 2.00 19.61
C LEU A 119 2.38 1.50 20.91
N GLN A 120 1.90 2.41 21.75
CA GLN A 120 1.19 2.06 22.99
C GLN A 120 -0.10 1.27 22.69
N ARG A 121 -0.89 1.73 21.72
CA ARG A 121 -2.09 1.05 21.26
C ARG A 121 -1.75 -0.34 20.72
N ALA A 122 -0.71 -0.46 19.88
CA ALA A 122 -0.30 -1.73 19.31
C ALA A 122 0.17 -2.74 20.37
N GLY A 123 0.77 -2.28 21.47
CA GLY A 123 1.22 -3.11 22.60
C GLY A 123 0.15 -3.42 23.66
N ASP A 124 -1.04 -2.79 23.60
CA ASP A 124 -2.12 -3.07 24.55
C ASP A 124 -2.90 -4.32 24.12
N GLU A 125 -2.88 -5.35 24.96
CA GLU A 125 -3.55 -6.63 24.71
C GLU A 125 -5.06 -6.48 24.48
N LYS A 126 -5.68 -5.44 25.05
CA LYS A 126 -7.12 -5.17 24.91
C LYS A 126 -7.51 -4.71 23.52
N THR A 127 -6.56 -4.22 22.72
CA THR A 127 -6.83 -3.73 21.37
C THR A 127 -6.98 -4.86 20.36
N GLY A 128 -6.48 -6.06 20.67
CA GLY A 128 -6.52 -7.20 19.76
C GLY A 128 -5.50 -7.15 18.62
N ASN A 129 -4.43 -6.35 18.75
CA ASN A 129 -3.30 -6.44 17.81
C ASN A 129 -2.62 -7.82 17.98
N PRO A 130 -2.53 -8.64 16.91
CA PRO A 130 -1.98 -9.99 17.01
C PRO A 130 -0.49 -10.02 17.37
N ILE A 131 0.22 -8.90 17.18
CA ILE A 131 1.66 -8.73 17.42
C ILE A 131 1.94 -7.89 18.68
N GLN A 132 0.93 -7.66 19.53
CA GLN A 132 1.08 -6.86 20.76
C GLN A 132 2.26 -7.28 21.64
N PHE A 133 2.58 -8.58 21.64
CA PHE A 133 3.65 -9.14 22.46
C PHE A 133 5.05 -8.66 22.05
N VAL A 134 5.23 -8.23 20.79
CA VAL A 134 6.45 -7.57 20.34
C VAL A 134 6.38 -6.09 20.70
N TRP A 135 5.26 -5.43 20.42
CA TRP A 135 5.12 -3.99 20.62
C TRP A 135 5.32 -3.56 22.09
N LYS A 136 4.83 -4.37 23.04
CA LYS A 136 4.97 -4.11 24.49
C LYS A 136 6.39 -4.25 25.04
N ASN A 137 7.33 -4.78 24.25
CA ASN A 137 8.73 -4.92 24.65
C ASN A 137 9.45 -3.57 24.79
N VAL A 138 8.84 -2.49 24.27
CA VAL A 138 9.30 -1.11 24.45
C VAL A 138 8.20 -0.30 25.12
N ASN A 139 8.53 0.47 26.15
CA ASN A 139 7.58 1.32 26.87
C ASN A 139 8.24 2.59 27.43
N ASN A 140 7.56 3.31 28.34
CA ASN A 140 8.07 4.53 28.97
C ASN A 140 8.57 5.59 27.97
N PHE A 141 7.83 5.74 26.86
CA PHE A 141 8.15 6.68 25.80
C PHE A 141 8.23 8.12 26.32
N LYS A 142 9.29 8.83 25.91
CA LYS A 142 9.52 10.25 26.16
C LYS A 142 9.74 10.95 24.84
N ILE A 143 9.05 12.08 24.66
CA ILE A 143 9.14 12.92 23.47
C ILE A 143 9.96 14.16 23.81
N ASP A 144 10.94 14.46 22.95
CA ASP A 144 11.71 15.71 22.95
C ASP A 144 11.74 16.26 21.51
N GLY A 145 10.85 17.20 21.21
CA GLY A 145 10.61 17.67 19.84
C GLY A 145 10.15 16.53 18.93
N ASN A 146 10.94 16.22 17.89
CA ASN A 146 10.70 15.11 16.98
C ASN A 146 11.45 13.83 17.36
N LYS A 147 12.17 13.81 18.49
CA LYS A 147 12.87 12.62 18.98
C LYS A 147 12.05 11.89 20.05
N ILE A 148 12.01 10.57 19.93
CA ILE A 148 11.40 9.67 20.89
C ILE A 148 12.52 8.83 21.51
N THR A 149 12.52 8.73 22.84
CA THR A 149 13.34 7.77 23.59
C THR A 149 12.44 6.89 24.43
N ALA A 150 12.75 5.61 24.54
CA ALA A 150 11.92 4.66 25.29
C ALA A 150 12.78 3.55 25.90
N ASP A 151 12.25 2.93 26.95
CA ASP A 151 12.92 1.83 27.64
C ASP A 151 12.62 0.51 26.93
N VAL A 152 13.63 -0.35 26.82
CA VAL A 152 13.51 -1.70 26.28
C VAL A 152 13.35 -2.67 27.44
N VAL A 153 12.09 -3.06 27.68
CA VAL A 153 11.73 -3.98 28.76
C VAL A 153 12.24 -5.39 28.47
N GLN A 154 12.16 -5.78 27.20
CA GLN A 154 12.67 -7.05 26.71
C GLN A 154 13.29 -6.82 25.34
N PHE A 155 14.56 -7.19 25.17
CA PHE A 155 15.21 -7.02 23.87
C PHE A 155 14.57 -7.95 22.83
N ASP A 156 14.09 -7.37 21.74
CA ASP A 156 13.55 -8.07 20.59
C ASP A 156 14.28 -7.65 19.30
N PRO A 157 15.10 -8.53 18.68
CA PRO A 157 15.87 -8.18 17.50
C PRO A 157 15.00 -7.95 16.25
N VAL A 158 13.71 -8.29 16.28
CA VAL A 158 12.79 -8.09 15.14
C VAL A 158 11.85 -6.90 15.34
N TYR A 159 11.96 -6.13 16.42
CA TYR A 159 11.09 -4.98 16.70
C TYR A 159 10.96 -4.01 15.52
N PHE A 160 12.10 -3.59 14.95
CA PHE A 160 12.11 -2.70 13.77
C PHE A 160 11.68 -3.39 12.47
N LYS A 161 11.76 -4.72 12.37
CA LYS A 161 11.22 -5.45 11.21
C LYS A 161 9.69 -5.42 11.19
N TRP A 162 9.07 -5.52 12.36
CA TRP A 162 7.61 -5.40 12.49
C TRP A 162 7.11 -4.00 12.14
N MET A 163 7.92 -2.96 12.31
CA MET A 163 7.59 -1.58 11.87
C MET A 163 7.48 -1.42 10.35
N SER A 164 7.97 -2.39 9.58
CA SER A 164 7.87 -2.45 8.11
C SER A 164 6.86 -3.49 7.61
N PHE A 165 6.14 -4.16 8.51
CA PHE A 165 5.37 -5.34 8.16
C PHE A 165 4.00 -5.36 8.83
N LEU A 166 2.98 -5.84 8.11
CA LEU A 166 1.61 -6.06 8.60
C LEU A 166 1.08 -4.93 9.50
N THR A 167 1.13 -5.08 10.83
CA THR A 167 0.53 -4.14 11.79
C THR A 167 1.36 -2.88 12.04
N GLY A 168 2.50 -2.72 11.36
CA GLY A 168 3.42 -1.59 11.48
C GLY A 168 2.95 -0.28 10.86
N TYR A 169 1.74 0.18 11.18
CA TYR A 169 1.19 1.47 10.71
C TYR A 169 1.00 2.46 11.86
N ILE A 170 1.15 3.75 11.55
CA ILE A 170 0.84 4.84 12.47
C ILE A 170 -0.58 5.32 12.21
N MET A 171 -1.34 5.47 13.30
CA MET A 171 -2.75 5.80 13.31
C MET A 171 -2.96 7.25 13.81
N PRO A 172 -3.97 7.98 13.33
CA PRO A 172 -4.15 9.40 13.64
C PRO A 172 -4.75 9.61 15.03
N LYS A 173 -3.93 9.83 16.07
CA LYS A 173 -4.34 9.87 17.48
C LYS A 173 -5.56 10.76 17.71
N ALA A 174 -5.43 12.05 17.38
CA ALA A 174 -6.46 13.04 17.68
C ALA A 174 -7.77 12.78 16.93
N TYR A 175 -7.67 12.32 15.68
CA TYR A 175 -8.85 11.96 14.89
C TYR A 175 -9.52 10.70 15.43
N TYR A 176 -8.74 9.65 15.69
CA TYR A 176 -9.23 8.37 16.19
C TYR A 176 -9.90 8.51 17.56
N GLU A 177 -9.34 9.29 18.48
CA GLU A 177 -9.95 9.60 19.77
C GLU A 177 -11.26 10.39 19.63
N LYS A 178 -11.35 11.27 18.63
CA LYS A 178 -12.55 12.07 18.36
C LYS A 178 -13.70 11.25 17.77
N VAL A 179 -13.42 10.38 16.78
CA VAL A 179 -14.47 9.68 16.02
C VAL A 179 -14.68 8.23 16.48
N GLY A 180 -13.75 7.68 17.26
CA GLY A 180 -13.75 6.29 17.68
C GLY A 180 -13.50 5.30 16.53
N ALA A 181 -13.44 4.01 16.84
CA ALA A 181 -13.18 2.96 15.87
C ALA A 181 -14.23 2.95 14.73
N GLU A 182 -15.52 3.06 15.07
CA GLU A 182 -16.60 3.05 14.07
C GLU A 182 -16.55 4.28 13.15
N GLY A 183 -16.22 5.46 13.69
CA GLY A 183 -16.08 6.67 12.90
C GLY A 183 -14.87 6.60 11.97
N PHE A 184 -13.76 6.05 12.44
CA PHE A 184 -12.56 5.81 11.64
C PHE A 184 -12.84 4.84 10.49
N GLU A 185 -13.57 3.75 10.73
CA GLU A 185 -14.00 2.81 9.69
C GLU A 185 -14.88 3.44 8.60
N LYS A 186 -15.65 4.48 8.94
CA LYS A 186 -16.51 5.20 7.99
C LYS A 186 -15.73 6.23 7.16
N ALA A 187 -14.71 6.85 7.76
CA ALA A 187 -13.95 7.95 7.16
C ALA A 187 -12.47 7.89 7.57
N PRO A 188 -11.70 6.90 7.08
CA PRO A 188 -10.30 6.75 7.43
C PRO A 188 -9.46 7.91 6.90
N ILE A 189 -8.48 8.33 7.70
CA ILE A 189 -7.46 9.29 7.27
C ILE A 189 -6.08 8.72 7.59
N GLY A 190 -5.13 8.98 6.69
CA GLY A 190 -3.73 8.58 6.85
C GLY A 190 -2.76 9.71 6.50
N THR A 191 -1.49 9.36 6.36
CA THR A 191 -0.43 10.26 5.86
C THR A 191 -0.04 9.96 4.43
N GLY A 192 -0.59 8.88 3.85
CA GLY A 192 -0.14 8.27 2.61
C GLY A 192 -0.43 9.08 1.33
N PRO A 193 -0.01 8.54 0.18
CA PRO A 193 -0.04 9.23 -1.12
C PRO A 193 -1.46 9.47 -1.66
N TYR A 194 -2.45 8.70 -1.24
CA TYR A 194 -3.84 8.87 -1.65
C TYR A 194 -4.77 9.00 -0.45
N MET A 195 -5.85 9.75 -0.63
CA MET A 195 -6.94 9.91 0.33
C MET A 195 -8.15 9.11 -0.14
N VAL A 196 -8.92 8.56 0.80
CA VAL A 196 -10.19 7.89 0.48
C VAL A 196 -11.20 8.93 0.02
N ASP A 197 -11.68 8.79 -1.22
CA ASP A 197 -12.80 9.57 -1.77
C ASP A 197 -14.13 8.88 -1.50
N LYS A 198 -14.21 7.58 -1.82
CA LYS A 198 -15.37 6.75 -1.49
C LYS A 198 -14.96 5.30 -1.29
N PHE A 199 -15.52 4.65 -0.28
CA PHE A 199 -15.40 3.22 -0.05
C PHE A 199 -16.79 2.58 -0.04
N GLU A 200 -17.03 1.67 -0.97
CA GLU A 200 -18.25 0.86 -1.04
C GLU A 200 -17.84 -0.59 -0.75
N ARG A 201 -18.21 -1.08 0.44
CA ARG A 201 -17.77 -2.38 0.95
C ARG A 201 -18.10 -3.50 -0.04
N ASN A 202 -17.11 -4.36 -0.30
CA ASN A 202 -17.19 -5.47 -1.27
C ASN A 202 -17.48 -5.07 -2.72
N ALA A 203 -17.42 -3.77 -3.06
CA ALA A 203 -17.61 -3.29 -4.42
C ALA A 203 -16.37 -2.54 -4.94
N PHE A 204 -16.03 -1.39 -4.34
CA PHE A 204 -14.88 -0.61 -4.78
C PHE A 204 -14.34 0.35 -3.72
N LEU A 205 -13.10 0.79 -3.95
CA LEU A 205 -12.41 1.88 -3.26
C LEU A 205 -11.98 2.92 -4.29
N ARG A 206 -12.50 4.15 -4.15
CA ARG A 206 -12.05 5.32 -4.91
C ARG A 206 -11.10 6.16 -4.06
N LEU A 207 -9.98 6.49 -4.67
CA LEU A 207 -8.87 7.21 -4.09
C LEU A 207 -8.59 8.46 -4.91
N LYS A 208 -8.23 9.55 -4.23
CA LYS A 208 -7.75 10.80 -4.83
C LYS A 208 -6.36 11.10 -4.34
N ALA A 209 -5.49 11.61 -5.21
CA ALA A 209 -4.12 11.95 -4.83
C ALA A 209 -4.10 12.94 -3.65
N ASN A 210 -3.24 12.70 -2.67
CA ASN A 210 -2.99 13.63 -1.56
C ASN A 210 -2.09 14.78 -2.06
N PRO A 211 -2.62 16.01 -2.23
CA PRO A 211 -1.84 17.13 -2.75
C PRO A 211 -0.74 17.59 -1.79
N ASN A 212 -0.83 17.21 -0.51
CA ASN A 212 0.12 17.55 0.54
C ASN A 212 0.98 16.34 0.95
N TYR A 213 1.07 15.31 0.11
CA TYR A 213 1.89 14.15 0.43
C TYR A 213 3.36 14.57 0.56
N TRP A 214 4.00 14.10 1.63
CA TRP A 214 5.38 14.46 1.96
C TRP A 214 6.41 13.77 1.04
N GLY A 215 6.01 12.68 0.38
CA GLY A 215 6.83 11.91 -0.54
C GLY A 215 6.65 12.31 -2.00
N ALA A 216 6.91 11.36 -2.91
CA ALA A 216 6.74 11.59 -4.34
C ALA A 216 5.26 11.78 -4.71
N LYS A 217 4.96 12.79 -5.53
CA LYS A 217 3.60 13.02 -6.04
C LYS A 217 3.11 11.75 -6.76
N PRO A 218 1.90 11.27 -6.47
CA PRO A 218 1.34 10.12 -7.18
C PRO A 218 1.19 10.40 -8.68
N ALA A 219 1.39 9.37 -9.50
CA ALA A 219 1.32 9.48 -10.97
C ALA A 219 -0.10 9.72 -11.49
N PHE A 220 -1.11 9.25 -10.77
CA PHE A 220 -2.52 9.36 -11.11
C PHE A 220 -3.23 10.28 -10.14
N GLU A 221 -4.13 11.13 -10.64
CA GLU A 221 -4.93 11.98 -9.75
C GLU A 221 -6.06 11.19 -9.08
N ASN A 222 -6.64 10.22 -9.79
CA ASN A 222 -7.71 9.37 -9.31
C ASN A 222 -7.37 7.89 -9.52
N VAL A 223 -7.67 7.06 -8.52
CA VAL A 223 -7.52 5.60 -8.61
C VAL A 223 -8.80 4.93 -8.15
N THR A 224 -9.36 4.05 -8.98
CA THR A 224 -10.51 3.22 -8.65
C THR A 224 -10.05 1.77 -8.51
N ILE A 225 -10.14 1.23 -7.31
CA ILE A 225 -9.84 -0.18 -7.03
C ILE A 225 -11.18 -0.92 -6.92
N LYS A 226 -11.48 -1.78 -7.87
CA LYS A 226 -12.67 -2.63 -7.91
C LYS A 226 -12.36 -3.95 -7.22
N PHE A 227 -13.20 -4.38 -6.29
CA PHE A 227 -13.04 -5.69 -5.65
C PHE A 227 -13.71 -6.75 -6.50
N VAL A 228 -12.90 -7.49 -7.26
CA VAL A 228 -13.34 -8.51 -8.21
C VAL A 228 -12.71 -9.83 -7.76
N THR A 229 -13.38 -10.52 -6.85
CA THR A 229 -12.81 -11.73 -6.21
C THR A 229 -12.80 -12.94 -7.14
N ASP A 230 -13.72 -13.00 -8.11
CA ASP A 230 -13.74 -14.04 -9.14
C ASP A 230 -12.63 -13.83 -10.18
N ALA A 231 -11.82 -14.86 -10.40
CA ALA A 231 -10.64 -14.77 -11.25
C ALA A 231 -10.99 -14.62 -12.73
N ALA A 232 -12.00 -15.34 -13.23
CA ALA A 232 -12.44 -15.23 -14.62
C ALA A 232 -12.97 -13.82 -14.92
N SER A 233 -13.69 -13.22 -13.98
CA SER A 233 -14.16 -11.84 -14.06
C SER A 233 -13.00 -10.84 -14.11
N ARG A 234 -11.92 -11.04 -13.33
CA ARG A 234 -10.71 -10.19 -13.39
C ARG A 234 -10.01 -10.28 -14.75
N VAL A 235 -9.93 -11.48 -15.31
CA VAL A 235 -9.38 -11.71 -16.65
C VAL A 235 -10.20 -10.96 -17.70
N ALA A 236 -11.53 -11.05 -17.65
CA ALA A 236 -12.41 -10.31 -18.56
C ALA A 236 -12.30 -8.78 -18.42
N GLU A 237 -12.11 -8.26 -17.20
CA GLU A 237 -11.93 -6.84 -16.92
C GLU A 237 -10.69 -6.26 -17.60
N VAL A 238 -9.53 -6.93 -17.46
CA VAL A 238 -8.29 -6.45 -18.09
C VAL A 238 -8.31 -6.66 -19.61
N GLU A 239 -8.89 -7.77 -20.07
CA GLU A 239 -9.00 -8.10 -21.49
C GLU A 239 -9.92 -7.15 -22.26
N SER A 240 -10.99 -6.65 -21.62
CA SER A 240 -11.88 -5.63 -22.20
C SER A 240 -11.37 -4.20 -22.04
N GLY A 241 -10.34 -3.97 -21.22
CA GLY A 241 -9.86 -2.64 -20.85
C GLY A 241 -10.71 -1.92 -19.79
N SER A 242 -11.71 -2.60 -19.22
CA SER A 242 -12.55 -2.09 -18.13
C SER A 242 -11.75 -1.83 -16.84
N SER A 243 -10.65 -2.57 -16.66
CA SER A 243 -9.60 -2.29 -15.68
C SER A 243 -8.24 -2.29 -16.37
N GLN A 244 -7.31 -1.41 -15.98
CA GLN A 244 -5.98 -1.33 -16.58
C GLN A 244 -4.96 -2.25 -15.89
N VAL A 245 -5.20 -2.60 -14.62
CA VAL A 245 -4.34 -3.48 -13.84
C VAL A 245 -5.19 -4.53 -13.15
N THR A 246 -4.67 -5.76 -13.07
CA THR A 246 -5.19 -6.79 -12.19
C THR A 246 -4.04 -7.59 -11.56
N LEU A 247 -4.36 -8.38 -10.53
CA LEU A 247 -3.42 -9.16 -9.73
C LEU A 247 -3.94 -10.59 -9.60
N GLU A 248 -3.03 -11.53 -9.32
CA GLU A 248 -3.35 -12.94 -9.06
C GLU A 248 -4.27 -13.53 -10.15
N ILE A 249 -3.86 -13.40 -11.41
CA ILE A 249 -4.54 -14.08 -12.52
C ILE A 249 -4.20 -15.57 -12.52
N PRO A 250 -5.11 -16.45 -12.98
CA PRO A 250 -4.80 -17.87 -13.14
C PRO A 250 -3.58 -18.06 -14.05
N TYR A 251 -2.69 -19.01 -13.71
CA TYR A 251 -1.45 -19.23 -14.45
C TYR A 251 -1.73 -19.65 -15.90
N GLU A 252 -2.77 -20.44 -16.12
CA GLU A 252 -3.24 -20.89 -17.44
C GLU A 252 -3.70 -19.73 -18.34
N GLU A 253 -4.07 -18.57 -17.77
CA GLU A 253 -4.50 -17.38 -18.52
C GLU A 253 -3.34 -16.45 -18.88
N TYR A 254 -2.18 -16.59 -18.20
CA TYR A 254 -1.07 -15.64 -18.32
C TYR A 254 -0.55 -15.52 -19.75
N ASP A 255 -0.11 -16.63 -20.35
CA ASP A 255 0.49 -16.65 -21.69
C ASP A 255 -0.50 -16.15 -22.76
N ARG A 256 -1.80 -16.49 -22.59
CA ARG A 256 -2.88 -16.03 -23.47
C ARG A 256 -3.06 -14.52 -23.40
N LEU A 257 -3.02 -13.94 -22.19
CA LEU A 257 -3.21 -12.51 -21.99
C LEU A 257 -2.03 -11.70 -22.50
N ILE A 258 -0.78 -12.12 -22.22
CA ILE A 258 0.41 -11.37 -22.65
C ILE A 258 0.69 -11.47 -24.16
N ALA A 259 0.09 -12.45 -24.84
CA ALA A 259 0.13 -12.54 -26.30
C ALA A 259 -0.74 -11.47 -26.99
N LYS A 260 -1.58 -10.74 -26.25
CA LYS A 260 -2.43 -9.67 -26.80
C LYS A 260 -1.71 -8.33 -26.82
N ASP A 261 -1.85 -7.62 -27.93
CA ASP A 261 -1.37 -6.25 -28.05
C ASP A 261 -1.98 -5.35 -26.96
N GLY A 262 -1.13 -4.58 -26.28
CA GLY A 262 -1.54 -3.64 -25.23
C GLY A 262 -1.60 -4.24 -23.82
N LEU A 263 -1.41 -5.55 -23.65
CA LEU A 263 -1.27 -6.18 -22.33
C LEU A 263 0.17 -6.57 -22.07
N ALA A 264 0.59 -6.36 -20.83
CA ALA A 264 1.86 -6.83 -20.31
C ALA A 264 1.63 -7.52 -18.98
N GLY A 265 2.43 -8.54 -18.69
CA GLY A 265 2.36 -9.31 -17.46
C GLY A 265 3.73 -9.42 -16.81
N SER A 266 3.72 -9.73 -15.51
CA SER A 266 4.93 -10.14 -14.80
C SER A 266 4.60 -11.28 -13.86
N ILE A 267 5.43 -12.33 -13.89
CA ILE A 267 5.45 -13.38 -12.88
C ILE A 267 6.68 -13.13 -12.01
N LYS A 268 6.49 -13.12 -10.70
CA LYS A 268 7.57 -12.98 -9.73
C LYS A 268 7.42 -14.05 -8.67
N ASN A 269 8.55 -14.64 -8.29
CA ASN A 269 8.57 -15.52 -7.13
C ASN A 269 8.28 -14.70 -5.88
N VAL A 270 7.30 -15.14 -5.11
CA VAL A 270 6.97 -14.60 -3.79
C VAL A 270 7.43 -15.59 -2.72
N SER A 271 7.77 -15.07 -1.54
CA SER A 271 7.94 -15.91 -0.36
C SER A 271 6.56 -16.15 0.24
N ASP A 272 5.97 -17.29 -0.11
CA ASP A 272 4.71 -17.75 0.45
C ASP A 272 4.85 -19.19 0.96
N ILE A 273 4.10 -19.54 2.00
CA ILE A 273 4.14 -20.88 2.62
C ILE A 273 2.72 -21.41 2.70
N GLY A 274 2.39 -22.37 1.83
CA GLY A 274 1.19 -23.19 1.96
C GLY A 274 1.31 -24.12 3.16
N MET A 275 0.38 -24.02 4.11
CA MET A 275 0.38 -24.85 5.32
C MET A 275 -0.97 -25.54 5.52
N ILE A 276 -0.92 -26.79 5.96
CA ILE A 276 -2.06 -27.50 6.53
C ILE A 276 -1.85 -27.54 8.05
N PHE A 277 -2.76 -26.94 8.80
CA PHE A 277 -2.72 -26.94 10.26
C PHE A 277 -3.52 -28.13 10.79
N PHE A 278 -2.90 -28.92 11.67
CA PHE A 278 -3.61 -29.91 12.47
C PHE A 278 -4.00 -29.28 13.81
N ASN A 279 -5.28 -29.32 14.13
CA ASN A 279 -5.73 -29.04 15.48
C ASN A 279 -5.47 -30.28 16.34
N ASP A 280 -4.88 -30.11 17.52
CA ASP A 280 -4.62 -31.20 18.47
C ASP A 280 -5.91 -31.64 19.16
N ILE A 281 -6.79 -32.30 18.41
CA ILE A 281 -8.09 -32.85 18.86
C ILE A 281 -8.26 -34.30 18.38
N GLU A 282 -8.96 -35.12 19.16
CA GLU A 282 -9.31 -36.50 18.79
C GLU A 282 -8.09 -37.33 18.30
N ALA A 283 -8.19 -37.95 17.11
CA ALA A 283 -7.13 -38.75 16.53
C ALA A 283 -5.84 -37.95 16.26
N MET A 284 -5.95 -36.62 16.07
CA MET A 284 -4.79 -35.77 15.85
C MET A 284 -3.95 -35.58 17.12
N LEU A 285 -4.41 -36.03 18.31
CA LEU A 285 -3.55 -36.08 19.51
C LEU A 285 -2.41 -37.10 19.36
N ASP A 286 -2.60 -38.17 18.59
CA ASP A 286 -1.56 -39.16 18.32
C ASP A 286 -0.54 -38.62 17.31
N LYS A 287 0.72 -38.51 17.75
CA LYS A 287 1.84 -38.11 16.91
C LYS A 287 1.98 -38.97 15.66
N ASN A 288 1.71 -40.27 15.75
CA ASN A 288 1.84 -41.19 14.62
C ASN A 288 0.78 -40.90 13.55
N VAL A 289 -0.44 -40.51 13.94
CA VAL A 289 -1.50 -40.08 13.02
C VAL A 289 -1.06 -38.80 12.29
N ARG A 290 -0.54 -37.81 13.01
CA ARG A 290 -0.01 -36.57 12.39
C ARG A 290 1.16 -36.86 11.43
N GLN A 291 2.07 -37.77 11.81
CA GLN A 291 3.18 -38.17 10.95
C GLN A 291 2.70 -38.91 9.69
N ALA A 292 1.76 -39.84 9.83
CA ALA A 292 1.16 -40.55 8.70
C ALA A 292 0.45 -39.58 7.74
N ALA A 293 -0.29 -38.60 8.27
CA ALA A 293 -0.94 -37.57 7.46
C ALA A 293 0.06 -36.74 6.65
N VAL A 294 1.19 -36.34 7.25
CA VAL A 294 2.26 -35.63 6.53
C VAL A 294 2.90 -36.51 5.44
N MET A 295 3.10 -37.80 5.70
CA MET A 295 3.67 -38.75 4.73
C MET A 295 2.70 -39.11 3.60
N ALA A 296 1.40 -38.91 3.79
CA ALA A 296 0.37 -39.23 2.80
C ALA A 296 0.16 -38.12 1.75
N VAL A 297 0.73 -36.94 1.96
CA VAL A 297 0.65 -35.81 1.00
C VAL A 297 1.81 -35.90 0.02
N ASP A 298 1.50 -36.14 -1.25
CA ASP A 298 2.44 -35.91 -2.34
C ASP A 298 2.58 -34.40 -2.56
N LYS A 299 3.83 -33.91 -2.59
CA LYS A 299 4.16 -32.48 -2.65
C LYS A 299 4.71 -32.06 -4.01
N GLU A 300 4.99 -33.03 -4.88
CA GLU A 300 5.40 -32.82 -6.27
C GLU A 300 4.17 -32.77 -7.19
#